data_AF-A0AAW8FNK5-F1
#
_entry.id   AF-A0AAW8FNK5-F1
#
_cell.length_a   1.000
_cell.length_b   1.000
_cell.length_c   1.000
_cell.angle_alpha   90.00
_cell.angle_beta   90.00
_cell.angle_gamma   90.00
#
_symmetry.space_group_name_H-M   'P 1'
#
loop_
_entity.id
_entity.type
_entity.pdbx_description
1 polymer ?
#
loop_
_entity_poly.entity_id
_entity_poly.type
_entity_poly.pdbx_seq_one_letter_code
_entity_poly.pdbx_strand_id
1 'polypeptide(L)'
;MKTLARWARAEWGPLYVTVRGPLLRRKWRAVPLALTAVGLTAALHFVHNQSWGYDVVQDVGAVRAADPLWLALLRTPLSLFVPALDLPVWGALVQILFVFGIAEICLGRWRTLALAYAATLAGTLYARVGIWLGPDSPLGLSASDAHVVDTGPSAAVVGLAVFLGLRYGARVTAGAVIASMVAEVLVKENLAGREHLAAIAAMLVLCGIPAARRRRAREEAGSGLPPGEP
;
A
#
# COMPACT_ATOMS: atom_id res chain seq x y z
N MET A 1 31.61 12.01 -4.09
CA MET A 1 31.11 10.70 -3.63
C MET A 1 30.68 10.67 -2.14
N LYS A 2 31.33 11.39 -1.21
CA LYS A 2 30.97 11.37 0.23
C LYS A 2 29.60 11.97 0.57
N THR A 3 29.12 12.93 -0.23
CA THR A 3 27.83 13.59 0.01
C THR A 3 26.65 12.66 -0.27
N LEU A 4 26.55 12.07 -1.47
CA LEU A 4 25.47 11.13 -1.81
C LEU A 4 25.36 9.95 -0.84
N ALA A 5 26.49 9.37 -0.43
CA ALA A 5 26.51 8.28 0.56
C ALA A 5 25.97 8.70 1.94
N ARG A 6 26.21 9.96 2.35
CA ARG A 6 25.68 10.51 3.60
C ARG A 6 24.18 10.78 3.51
N TRP A 7 23.71 11.29 2.38
CA TRP A 7 22.29 11.48 2.11
C TRP A 7 21.53 10.14 2.08
N ALA A 8 22.04 9.16 1.35
CA ALA A 8 21.47 7.81 1.33
C ALA A 8 21.44 7.15 2.72
N ARG A 9 22.47 7.37 3.54
CA ARG A 9 22.50 6.86 4.92
C ARG A 9 21.54 7.61 5.84
N ALA A 10 21.32 8.91 5.65
CA ALA A 10 20.32 9.65 6.42
C ALA A 10 18.89 9.20 6.06
N GLU A 11 18.63 8.99 4.77
CA GLU A 11 17.33 8.59 4.24
C GLU A 11 16.99 7.12 4.56
N TRP A 12 17.91 6.18 4.29
CA TRP A 12 17.64 4.75 4.41
C TRP A 12 18.28 4.09 5.62
N GLY A 13 19.16 4.78 6.36
CA GLY A 13 19.89 4.21 7.50
C GLY A 13 18.99 3.59 8.58
N PRO A 14 17.95 4.30 9.06
CA PRO A 14 17.04 3.74 10.06
C PRO A 14 16.32 2.48 9.56
N LEU A 15 15.87 2.48 8.31
CA LEU A 15 15.21 1.33 7.68
C LEU A 15 16.20 0.15 7.54
N TYR A 16 17.40 0.42 7.03
CA TYR A 16 18.45 -0.58 6.84
C TYR A 16 18.85 -1.25 8.14
N VAL A 17 19.08 -0.48 9.22
CA VAL A 17 19.45 -1.03 10.53
C VAL A 17 18.32 -1.90 11.09
N THR A 18 17.07 -1.45 10.94
CA THR A 18 15.88 -2.19 11.41
C THR A 18 15.72 -3.52 10.69
N VAL A 19 15.97 -3.55 9.38
CA VAL A 19 15.82 -4.77 8.56
C VAL A 19 17.00 -5.73 8.71
N ARG A 20 18.24 -5.21 8.76
CA ARG A 20 19.46 -6.01 8.70
C ARG A 20 19.57 -7.01 9.84
N GLY A 21 19.31 -6.60 11.08
CA GLY A 21 19.47 -7.45 12.26
C GLY A 21 18.58 -8.72 12.21
N PRO A 22 17.25 -8.57 12.07
CA PRO A 22 16.34 -9.70 11.91
C PRO A 22 16.64 -10.56 10.69
N LEU A 23 16.99 -9.94 9.55
CA LEU A 23 17.28 -10.66 8.31
C LEU A 23 18.53 -11.53 8.44
N LEU A 24 19.60 -11.04 9.08
CA LEU A 24 20.82 -11.83 9.31
C LEU A 24 20.59 -12.97 10.30
N ARG A 25 19.77 -12.77 11.33
CA ARG A 25 19.50 -13.77 12.37
C ARG A 25 18.54 -14.86 11.93
N ARG A 26 17.50 -14.51 11.17
CA ARG A 26 16.39 -15.42 10.85
C ARG A 26 16.28 -15.75 9.35
N LYS A 27 17.05 -15.08 8.49
CA LYS A 27 17.05 -15.27 7.03
C LYS A 27 15.61 -15.27 6.50
N TRP A 28 15.19 -16.33 5.85
CA TRP A 28 13.89 -16.46 5.20
C TRP A 28 12.75 -16.61 6.21
N ARG A 29 13.06 -17.08 7.44
CA ARG A 29 12.09 -17.15 8.55
C ARG A 29 11.73 -15.77 9.09
N ALA A 30 12.41 -14.71 8.66
CA ALA A 30 12.06 -13.34 8.98
C ALA A 30 10.84 -12.85 8.17
N VAL A 31 10.57 -13.46 7.02
CA VAL A 31 9.59 -12.95 6.05
C VAL A 31 8.61 -14.02 5.48
N PRO A 32 8.05 -14.93 6.30
CA PRO A 32 7.13 -15.94 5.78
C PRO A 32 5.86 -15.35 5.18
N LEU A 33 5.34 -14.20 5.66
CA LEU A 33 4.19 -13.56 5.01
C LEU A 33 4.55 -13.14 3.59
N ALA A 34 5.69 -12.48 3.39
CA ALA A 34 6.11 -12.05 2.06
C ALA A 34 6.37 -13.24 1.13
N LEU A 35 6.97 -14.32 1.62
CA LEU A 35 7.19 -15.53 0.84
C LEU A 35 5.87 -16.23 0.48
N THR A 36 4.93 -16.34 1.43
CA THR A 36 3.59 -16.87 1.17
C THR A 36 2.84 -15.99 0.18
N ALA A 37 2.93 -14.66 0.30
CA ALA A 37 2.33 -13.71 -0.64
C ALA A 37 2.85 -13.91 -2.06
N VAL A 38 4.18 -13.94 -2.24
CA VAL A 38 4.82 -14.21 -3.53
C VAL A 38 4.42 -15.58 -4.08
N GLY A 39 4.41 -16.61 -3.24
CA GLY A 39 4.02 -17.97 -3.63
C GLY A 39 2.56 -18.06 -4.07
N LEU A 40 1.65 -17.41 -3.34
CA LEU A 40 0.23 -17.31 -3.70
C LEU A 40 0.03 -16.54 -5.00
N THR A 41 0.69 -15.39 -5.18
CA THR A 41 0.61 -14.62 -6.43
C THR A 41 1.17 -15.39 -7.62
N ALA A 42 2.30 -16.10 -7.45
CA ALA A 42 2.87 -16.94 -8.49
C ALA A 42 1.97 -18.15 -8.82
N ALA A 43 1.38 -18.80 -7.82
CA ALA A 43 0.46 -19.90 -8.01
C ALA A 43 -0.82 -19.44 -8.72
N LEU A 44 -1.40 -18.31 -8.31
CA LEU A 44 -2.55 -17.71 -8.97
C LEU A 44 -2.23 -17.31 -10.40
N HIS A 45 -1.04 -16.75 -10.67
CA HIS A 45 -0.59 -16.47 -12.03
C HIS A 45 -0.47 -17.76 -12.87
N PHE A 46 0.10 -18.82 -12.30
CA PHE A 46 0.25 -20.10 -13.00
C PHE A 46 -1.11 -20.74 -13.33
N VAL A 47 -2.05 -20.71 -12.39
CA VAL A 47 -3.44 -21.18 -12.58
C VAL A 47 -4.16 -20.31 -13.62
N HIS A 48 -3.98 -18.99 -13.56
CA HIS A 48 -4.59 -18.05 -14.52
C HIS A 48 -4.13 -18.30 -15.96
N ASN A 49 -2.88 -18.76 -16.16
CA ASN A 49 -2.35 -19.14 -17.47
C ASN A 49 -2.82 -20.53 -17.97
N GLN A 50 -3.68 -21.23 -17.23
CA GLN A 50 -4.29 -22.49 -17.68
C GLN A 50 -5.60 -22.22 -18.43
N SER A 51 -5.89 -23.06 -19.44
CA SER A 51 -7.09 -22.96 -20.29
C SER A 51 -8.43 -23.02 -19.55
N TRP A 52 -8.44 -23.52 -18.31
CA TRP A 52 -9.62 -23.62 -17.42
C TRP A 52 -9.56 -22.67 -16.22
N GLY A 53 -8.42 -22.00 -15.99
CA GLY A 53 -8.16 -21.25 -14.76
C GLY A 53 -8.55 -19.77 -14.82
N TYR A 54 -8.87 -19.24 -16.01
CA TYR A 54 -9.31 -17.87 -16.19
C TYR A 54 -10.58 -17.55 -15.39
N ASP A 55 -11.62 -18.38 -15.55
CA ASP A 55 -12.91 -18.19 -14.87
C ASP A 55 -12.79 -18.37 -13.35
N VAL A 56 -11.98 -19.34 -12.89
CA VAL A 56 -11.77 -19.60 -11.45
C VAL A 56 -11.05 -18.44 -10.76
N VAL A 57 -10.02 -17.86 -11.39
CA VAL A 57 -9.26 -16.74 -10.80
C VAL A 57 -10.07 -15.44 -10.84
N GLN A 58 -10.87 -15.23 -11.90
CA GLN A 58 -11.84 -14.13 -11.97
C GLN A 58 -12.93 -14.27 -10.90
N ASP A 59 -13.56 -15.44 -10.76
CA ASP A 59 -14.69 -15.64 -9.85
C ASP A 59 -14.30 -15.61 -8.36
N VAL A 60 -13.06 -16.00 -8.04
CA VAL A 60 -12.56 -16.03 -6.66
C VAL A 60 -11.87 -14.72 -6.28
N GLY A 61 -11.22 -14.06 -7.25
CA GLY A 61 -10.25 -13.01 -6.99
C GLY A 61 -10.65 -11.61 -7.48
N ALA A 62 -11.48 -11.51 -8.53
CA ALA A 62 -11.90 -10.21 -9.06
C ALA A 62 -12.90 -9.55 -8.10
N VAL A 63 -12.54 -8.36 -7.64
CA VAL A 63 -13.48 -7.44 -6.99
C VAL A 63 -13.81 -6.39 -8.03
N ARG A 64 -15.08 -6.32 -8.44
CA ARG A 64 -15.58 -5.27 -9.30
C ARG A 64 -16.31 -4.24 -8.44
N ALA A 65 -16.31 -2.97 -8.83
CA ALA A 65 -17.03 -1.92 -8.09
C ALA A 65 -18.55 -2.18 -8.01
N ALA A 66 -19.09 -2.93 -8.99
CA ALA A 66 -20.47 -3.41 -9.02
C ALA A 66 -20.79 -4.52 -8.00
N ASP A 67 -19.79 -5.18 -7.41
CA ASP A 67 -20.04 -6.28 -6.47
C ASP A 67 -20.61 -5.77 -5.13
N PRO A 68 -21.45 -6.55 -4.44
CA PRO A 68 -21.92 -6.22 -3.10
C PRO A 68 -20.75 -5.96 -2.15
N LEU A 69 -20.84 -4.92 -1.31
CA LEU A 69 -19.74 -4.49 -0.44
C LEU A 69 -19.24 -5.61 0.49
N TRP A 70 -20.13 -6.51 0.91
CA TRP A 70 -19.81 -7.73 1.66
C TRP A 70 -18.93 -8.71 0.87
N LEU A 71 -19.21 -8.92 -0.42
CA LEU A 71 -18.41 -9.78 -1.30
C LEU A 71 -17.05 -9.15 -1.59
N ALA A 72 -16.99 -7.83 -1.76
CA ALA A 72 -15.74 -7.10 -1.88
C ALA A 72 -14.89 -7.17 -0.60
N LEU A 73 -15.51 -7.10 0.59
CA LEU A 73 -14.82 -7.27 1.89
C LEU A 73 -14.31 -8.70 2.10
N LEU A 74 -15.03 -9.72 1.59
CA LEU A 74 -14.64 -11.12 1.70
C LEU A 74 -13.55 -11.51 0.68
N ARG A 75 -13.56 -10.91 -0.52
CA ARG A 75 -12.61 -11.16 -1.61
C ARG A 75 -11.39 -10.26 -1.59
N THR A 76 -11.42 -9.11 -0.92
CA THR A 76 -10.26 -8.19 -0.76
C THR A 76 -8.97 -8.88 -0.26
N PRO A 77 -9.00 -9.81 0.72
CA PRO A 77 -7.79 -10.52 1.11
C PRO A 77 -7.24 -11.45 0.02
N LEU A 78 -8.07 -11.97 -0.89
CA LEU A 78 -7.61 -12.76 -2.04
C LEU A 78 -7.21 -11.89 -3.25
N SER A 79 -7.93 -10.80 -3.51
CA SER A 79 -7.66 -9.81 -4.56
C SER A 79 -6.24 -9.21 -4.46
N LEU A 80 -5.74 -9.07 -3.24
CA LEU A 80 -4.34 -8.71 -2.95
C LEU A 80 -3.30 -9.58 -3.68
N PHE A 81 -3.64 -10.83 -4.00
CA PHE A 81 -2.73 -11.79 -4.62
C PHE A 81 -3.05 -12.07 -6.08
N VAL A 82 -4.12 -11.51 -6.64
CA VAL A 82 -4.50 -11.70 -8.04
C VAL A 82 -3.61 -10.81 -8.92
N PRO A 83 -2.88 -11.37 -9.89
CA PRO A 83 -2.02 -10.59 -10.78
C PRO A 83 -2.88 -9.75 -11.74
N ALA A 84 -2.61 -8.45 -11.83
CA ALA A 84 -3.10 -7.62 -12.92
C ALA A 84 -2.41 -8.06 -14.23
N LEU A 85 -3.21 -8.32 -15.27
CA LEU A 85 -2.79 -8.92 -16.54
C LEU A 85 -1.87 -8.03 -17.40
N ASP A 86 -1.77 -6.74 -17.09
CA ASP A 86 -1.17 -5.74 -17.98
C ASP A 86 0.30 -5.42 -17.71
N LEU A 87 0.91 -6.06 -16.69
CA LEU A 87 2.30 -5.80 -16.28
C LEU A 87 3.09 -7.10 -16.10
N PRO A 88 4.41 -7.10 -16.36
CA PRO A 88 5.24 -8.30 -16.20
C PRO A 88 5.14 -8.79 -14.76
N VAL A 89 4.63 -10.02 -14.57
CA VAL A 89 4.34 -10.60 -13.24
C VAL A 89 5.54 -10.53 -12.30
N TRP A 90 6.74 -10.65 -12.86
CA TRP A 90 8.01 -10.53 -12.14
C TRP A 90 8.16 -9.20 -11.41
N GLY A 91 7.68 -8.09 -12.00
CA GLY A 91 7.69 -6.77 -11.36
C GLY A 91 6.81 -6.74 -10.10
N ALA A 92 5.60 -7.29 -10.19
CA ALA A 92 4.69 -7.39 -9.04
C ALA A 92 5.25 -8.32 -7.95
N LEU A 93 5.81 -9.49 -8.33
CA LEU A 93 6.41 -10.44 -7.39
C LEU A 93 7.61 -9.83 -6.64
N VAL A 94 8.47 -9.10 -7.35
CA VAL A 94 9.61 -8.39 -6.75
C VAL A 94 9.11 -7.31 -5.78
N GLN A 95 8.14 -6.49 -6.19
CA GLN A 95 7.57 -5.46 -5.34
C GLN A 95 6.93 -6.02 -4.07
N ILE A 96 6.14 -7.09 -4.19
CA ILE A 96 5.57 -7.79 -3.04
C ILE A 96 6.70 -8.27 -2.13
N LEU A 97 7.68 -9.01 -2.66
CA LEU A 97 8.77 -9.57 -1.87
C LEU A 97 9.51 -8.49 -1.06
N PHE A 98 9.87 -7.38 -1.71
CA PHE A 98 10.61 -6.32 -1.05
C PHE A 98 9.75 -5.51 -0.09
N VAL A 99 8.58 -5.02 -0.53
CA VAL A 99 7.76 -4.12 0.30
C VAL A 99 7.08 -4.88 1.43
N PHE A 100 6.47 -6.04 1.18
CA PHE A 100 5.89 -6.86 2.24
C PHE A 100 6.98 -7.44 3.14
N GLY A 101 8.15 -7.81 2.59
CA GLY A 101 9.26 -8.32 3.40
C GLY A 101 9.80 -7.27 4.35
N ILE A 102 10.04 -6.04 3.87
CA ILE A 102 10.46 -4.93 4.72
C ILE A 102 9.37 -4.59 5.73
N ALA A 103 8.10 -4.52 5.32
CA ALA A 103 6.97 -4.25 6.21
C ALA A 103 6.84 -5.32 7.30
N GLU A 104 6.94 -6.60 6.96
CA GLU A 104 6.82 -7.71 7.91
C GLU A 104 7.94 -7.64 8.96
N ILE A 105 9.18 -7.35 8.55
CA ILE A 105 10.31 -7.22 9.49
C ILE A 105 10.14 -5.98 10.38
N CYS A 106 9.68 -4.87 9.81
CA CYS A 106 9.58 -3.58 10.50
C CYS A 106 8.38 -3.51 11.45
N LEU A 107 7.24 -4.03 11.03
CA LEU A 107 5.93 -3.83 11.67
C LEU A 107 5.36 -5.12 12.25
N GLY A 108 5.81 -6.28 11.78
CA GLY A 108 5.21 -7.58 12.05
C GLY A 108 4.10 -7.95 11.06
N ARG A 109 3.76 -9.24 11.03
CA ARG A 109 2.78 -9.83 10.09
C ARG A 109 1.42 -9.17 10.12
N TRP A 110 0.83 -9.09 11.31
CA TRP A 110 -0.53 -8.59 11.48
C TRP A 110 -0.68 -7.12 11.12
N ARG A 111 0.31 -6.29 11.47
CA ARG A 111 0.30 -4.87 11.10
C ARG A 111 0.50 -4.67 9.60
N THR A 112 1.37 -5.47 8.99
CA THR A 112 1.58 -5.46 7.53
C THR A 112 0.29 -5.80 6.81
N LEU A 113 -0.38 -6.89 7.21
CA LEU A 113 -1.67 -7.29 6.66
C LEU A 113 -2.75 -6.23 6.87
N ALA A 114 -2.87 -5.68 8.07
CA ALA A 114 -3.88 -4.65 8.36
C ALA A 114 -3.68 -3.38 7.52
N LEU A 115 -2.44 -2.93 7.35
CA LEU A 115 -2.13 -1.75 6.52
C LEU A 115 -2.31 -2.03 5.03
N ALA A 116 -1.88 -3.20 4.55
CA ALA A 116 -2.12 -3.65 3.18
C ALA A 116 -3.63 -3.70 2.89
N TYR A 117 -4.40 -4.31 3.80
CA TYR A 117 -5.85 -4.38 3.70
C TYR A 117 -6.51 -3.00 3.70
N ALA A 118 -6.10 -2.11 4.60
CA ALA A 118 -6.61 -0.75 4.65
C ALA A 118 -6.29 0.05 3.38
N ALA A 119 -5.09 -0.14 2.81
CA ALA A 119 -4.69 0.50 1.54
C ALA A 119 -5.58 0.03 0.38
N THR A 120 -5.75 -1.29 0.24
CA THR A 120 -6.61 -1.86 -0.81
C THR A 120 -8.07 -1.47 -0.61
N LEU A 121 -8.59 -1.54 0.61
CA LEU A 121 -9.96 -1.15 0.93
C LEU A 121 -10.22 0.33 0.61
N ALA A 122 -9.25 1.22 0.86
CA ALA A 122 -9.36 2.63 0.50
C ALA A 122 -9.46 2.83 -1.01
N GLY A 123 -8.69 2.08 -1.81
CA GLY A 123 -8.80 2.06 -3.27
C GLY A 123 -10.20 1.64 -3.73
N THR A 124 -10.68 0.49 -3.25
CA THR A 124 -12.01 -0.03 -3.60
C THR A 124 -13.16 0.88 -3.17
N LEU A 125 -13.05 1.52 -1.99
CA LEU A 125 -14.06 2.49 -1.53
C LEU A 125 -14.03 3.76 -2.38
N TYR A 126 -12.84 4.23 -2.77
CA TYR A 126 -12.70 5.36 -3.68
C TYR A 126 -13.32 5.06 -5.04
N ALA A 127 -13.09 3.89 -5.63
CA ALA A 127 -13.70 3.51 -6.90
C ALA A 127 -15.23 3.61 -6.83
N ARG A 128 -15.84 3.13 -5.74
CA ARG A 128 -17.30 3.22 -5.52
C ARG A 128 -17.80 4.65 -5.35
N VAL A 129 -17.10 5.47 -4.56
CA VAL A 129 -17.46 6.87 -4.33
C VAL A 129 -17.27 7.69 -5.60
N GLY A 130 -16.20 7.46 -6.35
CA GLY A 130 -15.92 8.13 -7.62
C GLY A 130 -16.99 7.83 -8.67
N ILE A 131 -17.43 6.56 -8.79
CA ILE A 131 -18.54 6.20 -9.68
C ILE A 131 -19.84 6.89 -9.25
N TRP A 132 -20.12 6.94 -7.95
CA TRP A 132 -21.32 7.62 -7.42
C TRP A 132 -21.30 9.14 -7.66
N LEU A 133 -20.12 9.77 -7.60
CA LEU A 133 -19.95 11.19 -7.87
C LEU A 133 -20.14 11.56 -9.35
N GLY A 134 -19.99 10.59 -10.27
CA GLY A 134 -20.15 10.78 -11.71
C GLY A 134 -19.04 11.63 -12.35
N PRO A 135 -18.84 11.53 -13.67
CA PRO A 135 -17.69 12.13 -14.38
C PRO A 135 -17.64 13.67 -14.34
N ASP A 136 -18.75 14.32 -13.99
CA ASP A 136 -18.86 15.78 -13.89
C ASP A 136 -18.17 16.35 -12.63
N SER A 137 -17.74 15.48 -11.70
CA SER A 137 -17.00 15.85 -10.49
C SER A 137 -15.49 15.66 -10.68
N PRO A 138 -14.63 16.52 -10.12
CA PRO A 138 -13.17 16.36 -10.19
C PRO A 138 -12.63 15.07 -9.53
N LEU A 139 -13.43 14.40 -8.70
CA LEU A 139 -13.15 13.08 -8.11
C LEU A 139 -14.01 11.96 -8.72
N GLY A 140 -14.78 12.30 -9.75
CA GLY A 140 -15.72 11.47 -10.45
C GLY A 140 -15.08 10.42 -11.35
N LEU A 141 -15.69 9.25 -11.44
CA LEU A 141 -15.34 8.18 -12.36
C LEU A 141 -16.47 7.94 -13.35
N SER A 142 -16.13 7.45 -14.54
CA SER A 142 -17.11 7.13 -15.56
C SER A 142 -17.83 5.82 -15.19
N ALA A 143 -19.08 5.64 -15.64
CA ALA A 143 -19.81 4.40 -15.38
C ALA A 143 -19.14 3.16 -16.02
N SER A 144 -18.33 3.34 -17.07
CA SER A 144 -17.54 2.28 -17.70
C SER A 144 -16.45 1.72 -16.79
N ASP A 145 -15.97 2.50 -15.82
CA ASP A 145 -14.96 2.09 -14.84
C ASP A 145 -15.50 1.07 -13.82
N ALA A 146 -16.82 0.91 -13.72
CA ALA A 146 -17.47 -0.03 -12.80
C ALA A 146 -17.19 -1.52 -13.11
N HIS A 147 -16.74 -1.82 -14.32
CA HIS A 147 -16.44 -3.17 -14.80
C HIS A 147 -14.95 -3.49 -14.88
N VAL A 148 -14.07 -2.51 -14.65
CA VAL A 148 -12.62 -2.71 -14.62
C VAL A 148 -12.25 -3.49 -13.37
N VAL A 149 -11.39 -4.49 -13.54
CA VAL A 149 -10.94 -5.36 -12.45
C VAL A 149 -9.95 -4.60 -11.58
N ASP A 150 -10.42 -4.06 -10.45
CA ASP A 150 -9.65 -3.34 -9.41
C ASP A 150 -8.84 -4.31 -8.52
N THR A 151 -8.07 -5.20 -9.14
CA THR A 151 -7.33 -6.22 -8.37
C THR A 151 -5.86 -6.21 -8.69
N GLY A 152 -5.07 -5.92 -7.66
CA GLY A 152 -3.64 -6.12 -7.68
C GLY A 152 -2.97 -5.74 -6.37
N PRO A 153 -1.79 -6.29 -6.09
CA PRO A 153 -0.99 -5.94 -4.93
C PRO A 153 -0.49 -4.48 -4.93
N SER A 154 -0.60 -3.78 -6.07
CA SER A 154 0.02 -2.47 -6.30
C SER A 154 -0.44 -1.40 -5.31
N ALA A 155 -1.74 -1.26 -5.05
CA ALA A 155 -2.27 -0.30 -4.08
C ALA A 155 -1.72 -0.55 -2.66
N ALA A 156 -1.63 -1.82 -2.25
CA ALA A 156 -1.07 -2.22 -0.97
C ALA A 156 0.45 -1.98 -0.90
N VAL A 157 1.18 -2.31 -1.98
CA VAL A 157 2.61 -2.05 -2.10
C VAL A 157 2.90 -0.55 -2.01
N VAL A 158 2.20 0.28 -2.78
CA VAL A 158 2.35 1.75 -2.78
C VAL A 158 2.03 2.31 -1.40
N GLY A 159 0.90 1.91 -0.81
CA GLY A 159 0.49 2.34 0.53
C GLY A 159 1.51 1.99 1.60
N LEU A 160 1.98 0.73 1.63
CA LEU A 160 3.01 0.28 2.57
C LEU A 160 4.34 1.01 2.36
N ALA A 161 4.75 1.25 1.10
CA ALA A 161 5.99 1.96 0.78
C ALA A 161 5.96 3.40 1.32
N VAL A 162 4.85 4.12 1.13
CA VAL A 162 4.68 5.48 1.67
C VAL A 162 4.64 5.45 3.21
N PHE A 163 3.88 4.52 3.80
CA PHE A 163 3.79 4.40 5.26
C PHE A 163 5.16 4.13 5.89
N LEU A 164 5.91 3.16 5.36
CA LEU A 164 7.26 2.83 5.83
C LEU A 164 8.23 3.98 5.60
N GLY A 165 8.18 4.62 4.44
CA GLY A 165 9.04 5.76 4.13
C GLY A 165 8.85 6.89 5.13
N LEU A 166 7.61 7.25 5.44
CA LEU A 166 7.31 8.27 6.45
C LEU A 166 7.68 7.82 7.86
N ARG A 167 7.43 6.55 8.21
CA ARG A 167 7.68 5.99 9.55
C ARG A 167 9.17 5.93 9.89
N TYR A 168 10.01 5.57 8.92
CA TYR A 168 11.45 5.38 9.09
C TYR A 168 12.30 6.57 8.61
N GLY A 169 11.66 7.65 8.18
CA GLY A 169 12.35 8.90 7.83
C GLY A 169 12.85 8.97 6.38
N ALA A 170 12.52 7.98 5.55
CA ALA A 170 12.79 8.00 4.11
C ALA A 170 11.74 8.86 3.37
N ARG A 171 11.74 10.17 3.65
CA ARG A 171 10.74 11.13 3.17
C ARG A 171 10.91 11.47 1.69
N VAL A 172 12.14 11.52 1.19
CA VAL A 172 12.41 11.77 -0.24
C VAL A 172 11.89 10.59 -1.05
N THR A 173 12.12 9.38 -0.56
CA THR A 173 11.66 8.13 -1.19
C THR A 173 10.13 8.07 -1.19
N ALA A 174 9.48 8.37 -0.06
CA ALA A 174 8.02 8.45 0.01
C ALA A 174 7.45 9.53 -0.92
N GLY A 175 8.07 10.72 -0.94
CA GLY A 175 7.67 11.81 -1.82
C GLY A 175 7.83 11.45 -3.31
N ALA A 176 8.91 10.76 -3.68
CA ALA A 176 9.11 10.27 -5.04
C ALA A 176 8.02 9.26 -5.45
N VAL A 177 7.66 8.32 -4.58
CA VAL A 177 6.56 7.37 -4.85
C VAL A 177 5.25 8.12 -5.06
N ILE A 178 4.91 9.07 -4.19
CA ILE A 178 3.69 9.89 -4.33
C ILE A 178 3.72 10.66 -5.65
N ALA A 179 4.83 11.33 -5.96
CA ALA A 179 4.98 12.11 -7.18
C ALA A 179 4.87 11.24 -8.43
N SER A 180 5.45 10.03 -8.42
CA SER A 180 5.31 9.08 -9.51
C SER A 180 3.85 8.65 -9.71
N MET A 181 3.11 8.39 -8.65
CA MET A 181 1.68 8.02 -8.76
C MET A 181 0.83 9.20 -9.25
N VAL A 182 1.11 10.42 -8.80
CA VAL A 182 0.44 11.63 -9.31
C VAL A 182 0.75 11.82 -10.80
N ALA A 183 2.01 11.68 -11.21
CA ALA A 183 2.39 11.78 -12.61
C ALA A 183 1.71 10.70 -13.46
N GLU A 184 1.57 9.48 -12.96
CA GLU A 184 0.84 8.42 -13.65
C GLU A 184 -0.64 8.78 -13.86
N VAL A 185 -1.31 9.34 -12.85
CA VAL A 185 -2.70 9.82 -12.98
C VAL A 185 -2.81 10.94 -14.01
N LEU A 186 -1.89 11.90 -14.00
CA LEU A 186 -1.91 13.04 -14.94
C LEU A 186 -1.62 12.64 -16.38
N VAL A 187 -0.82 11.59 -16.59
CA VAL A 187 -0.39 11.16 -17.94
C VAL A 187 -1.36 10.14 -18.54
N LYS A 188 -1.91 9.22 -17.74
CA LYS A 188 -2.72 8.10 -18.23
C LYS A 188 -4.22 8.22 -17.95
N GLU A 189 -4.64 9.16 -17.09
CA GLU A 189 -6.02 9.26 -16.59
C GLU A 189 -6.64 7.92 -16.17
N ASN A 190 -5.84 6.99 -15.66
CA ASN A 190 -6.28 5.62 -15.42
C ASN A 190 -6.89 5.46 -14.02
N LEU A 191 -7.94 4.65 -13.92
CA LEU A 191 -8.61 4.28 -12.68
C LEU A 191 -7.62 3.77 -11.62
N ALA A 192 -6.70 2.89 -12.03
CA ALA A 192 -5.68 2.31 -11.16
C ALA A 192 -4.80 3.36 -10.46
N GLY A 193 -4.46 4.46 -11.14
CA GLY A 193 -3.66 5.53 -10.53
C GLY A 193 -4.44 6.30 -9.47
N ARG A 194 -5.76 6.48 -9.65
CA ARG A 194 -6.62 7.18 -8.68
C ARG A 194 -6.84 6.31 -7.44
N GLU A 195 -6.98 5.00 -7.59
CA GLU A 195 -6.98 4.06 -6.46
C GLU A 195 -5.68 4.12 -5.65
N HIS A 196 -4.52 4.23 -6.32
CA HIS A 196 -3.23 4.39 -5.64
C HIS A 196 -3.17 5.70 -4.86
N LEU A 197 -3.73 6.79 -5.38
CA LEU A 197 -3.84 8.05 -4.63
C LEU A 197 -4.74 7.92 -3.40
N ALA A 198 -5.85 7.18 -3.49
CA ALA A 198 -6.71 6.90 -2.35
C ALA A 198 -5.99 6.06 -1.27
N ALA A 199 -5.25 5.03 -1.69
CA ALA A 199 -4.41 4.22 -0.81
C ALA A 199 -3.33 5.07 -0.11
N ILE A 200 -2.68 5.97 -0.85
CA ILE A 200 -1.70 6.93 -0.31
C ILE A 200 -2.37 7.84 0.73
N ALA A 201 -3.52 8.43 0.41
CA ALA A 201 -4.24 9.34 1.30
C ALA A 201 -4.60 8.64 2.62
N ALA A 202 -5.11 7.41 2.57
CA ALA A 202 -5.39 6.62 3.76
C ALA A 202 -4.14 6.40 4.62
N MET A 203 -3.01 6.05 4.00
CA MET A 203 -1.74 5.84 4.72
C MET A 203 -1.17 7.14 5.30
N LEU A 204 -1.32 8.27 4.62
CA LEU A 204 -0.97 9.59 5.15
C LEU A 204 -1.78 9.93 6.41
N VAL A 205 -3.08 9.65 6.40
CA VAL A 205 -3.96 9.83 7.58
C VAL A 205 -3.50 8.95 8.73
N LEU A 206 -3.23 7.66 8.47
CA LEU A 206 -2.75 6.72 9.49
C LEU A 206 -1.37 7.09 10.05
N CYS A 207 -0.48 7.67 9.26
CA CYS A 207 0.78 8.24 9.74
C CYS A 207 0.57 9.56 10.50
N GLY A 208 -0.35 10.41 10.05
CA GLY A 208 -0.59 11.76 10.56
C GLY A 208 -1.28 11.79 11.92
N ILE A 209 -2.27 10.91 12.17
CA ILE A 209 -3.05 10.90 13.42
C ILE A 209 -2.16 10.69 14.65
N PRO A 210 -1.26 9.69 14.73
CA PRO A 210 -0.39 9.51 15.89
C PRO A 210 0.62 10.65 16.05
N ALA A 211 1.11 11.22 14.95
CA ALA A 211 2.05 12.35 14.99
C ALA A 211 1.38 13.62 15.52
N ALA A 212 0.16 13.91 15.08
CA ALA A 212 -0.64 15.03 15.57
C ALA A 212 -1.02 14.87 17.05
N ARG A 213 -1.43 13.65 17.47
CA ARG A 213 -1.71 13.35 18.89
C ARG A 213 -0.49 13.53 19.78
N ARG A 214 0.70 13.10 19.34
CA ARG A 214 1.96 13.30 20.08
C ARG A 214 2.37 14.77 20.18
N ARG A 215 2.09 15.58 19.14
CA ARG A 215 2.35 17.03 19.18
C ARG A 215 1.41 17.71 20.17
N ARG A 216 0.10 17.44 20.10
CA ARG A 216 -0.88 17.97 21.05
C ARG A 216 -0.58 17.60 22.50
N ALA A 217 -0.25 16.33 22.78
CA ALA A 217 0.11 15.90 24.12
C ALA A 217 1.39 16.58 24.65
N ARG A 218 2.34 16.96 23.77
CA ARG A 218 3.54 17.73 24.16
C ARG A 218 3.23 19.20 24.40
N GLU A 219 2.33 19.80 23.62
CA GLU A 219 1.86 21.16 23.81
C GLU A 219 1.07 21.30 25.12
N GLU A 220 0.19 20.34 25.42
CA GLU A 220 -0.55 20.26 26.69
C GLU A 220 0.40 20.09 27.89
N ALA A 221 1.38 19.17 27.81
CA ALA A 221 2.38 18.98 28.87
C ALA A 221 3.34 20.17 29.04
N GLY A 222 3.59 20.95 27.98
CA GLY A 222 4.44 22.16 28.02
C GLY A 222 3.72 23.40 28.57
N SER A 223 2.38 23.39 28.63
CA SER A 223 1.57 24.50 29.15
C SER A 223 1.36 24.46 30.68
N GLY A 224 1.72 23.35 31.34
CA GLY A 224 1.60 23.15 32.79
C GLY A 224 2.72 23.78 33.61
N LEU A 225 3.09 25.04 33.36
CA LEU A 225 3.94 25.80 34.29
C LEU A 225 3.12 26.06 35.58
N PRO A 226 3.64 25.72 36.77
CA PRO A 226 2.94 26.04 38.02
C PRO A 226 2.79 27.57 38.11
N PRO A 227 1.66 28.09 38.60
CA PRO A 227 1.54 29.51 38.86
C PRO A 227 2.63 29.89 39.86
N GLY A 228 3.53 30.79 39.45
CA GLY A 228 4.53 31.34 40.34
C GLY A 228 3.82 31.95 41.54
N GLU A 229 4.10 31.42 42.73
CA GLU A 229 3.63 32.03 43.96
C GLU A 229 4.34 33.39 44.14
N PRO A 230 3.59 34.45 44.51
CA PRO A 230 4.10 35.81 44.69
C PRO A 230 4.99 35.98 45.94
#